data_AF-A0A9D2W5A3-F1
#
_entry.id   AF-A0A9D2W5A3-F1
#
_cell.length_a   1.000
_cell.length_b   1.000
_cell.length_c   1.000
_cell.angle_alpha   90.00
_cell.angle_beta   90.00
_cell.angle_gamma   90.00
#
_symmetry.space_group_name_H-M   'P 1'
#
loop_
_entity.id
_entity.type
_entity.pdbx_description
1 polymer ?
#
loop_
_entity_poly.entity_id
_entity_poly.type
_entity_poly.pdbx_seq_one_letter_code
_entity_poly.pdbx_strand_id
1 'polypeptide(L)'
;MNHIKLADNVYYVGVNDRRTELFENHMELPNGVSYNSYLIVDDKVTLIDPVEQGFMSEYLFKIKSILGDRRVDYLIINHDEPDHSGAVSAIIREYPDVCVIGNAKTFGPLEAFYGCIKNKKVVAEGEILCTGQHTFRFFMVPMVHWPESMVTYEQKTKIIFSNDAFGGFGALNGVIFDDEANLDFYEDDMRRYYANIVGKVAAMALKAIQKVGPLDISMIAPSHGLIWRSNLAWVVERYAKWSKHEGENGVVIVYGSMYGNTGRMADIVARGVAECGIKDIRVYDISKTEVSFIMSDIWKYKAVVLGAASHYGCVFPNMSLLLHELVEFRPHNKVFGIFGGMSWSGGGVKTIMATAECAKWNVIADPVEVKGAPIREEDIDKLYNLGKTIGMAVLQNN
;
A
#
# COMPACT_ATOMS: atom_id res chain seq x y z
N MET A 1 -20.53 24.19 -10.04
CA MET A 1 -20.02 22.83 -9.76
C MET A 1 -20.44 22.50 -8.35
N ASN A 2 -21.02 21.32 -8.07
CA ASN A 2 -21.36 20.98 -6.69
C ASN A 2 -20.07 20.70 -5.93
N HIS A 3 -19.75 21.54 -4.95
CA HIS A 3 -18.56 21.36 -4.12
C HIS A 3 -18.75 20.20 -3.15
N ILE A 4 -17.78 19.28 -3.12
CA ILE A 4 -17.80 18.17 -2.17
C ILE A 4 -17.26 18.69 -0.84
N LYS A 5 -18.10 18.63 0.20
CA LYS A 5 -17.76 19.07 1.56
C LYS A 5 -17.50 17.85 2.44
N LEU A 6 -16.39 17.86 3.17
CA LEU A 6 -16.12 16.93 4.26
C LEU A 6 -16.87 17.40 5.52
N ALA A 7 -16.81 18.71 5.78
CA ALA A 7 -17.45 19.39 6.89
C ALA A 7 -17.73 20.85 6.51
N ASP A 8 -18.31 21.62 7.42
CA ASP A 8 -18.46 23.07 7.21
C ASP A 8 -17.10 23.72 6.97
N ASN A 9 -16.99 24.37 5.80
CA ASN A 9 -15.78 25.01 5.30
C ASN A 9 -14.56 24.11 5.03
N VAL A 10 -14.75 22.79 5.00
CA VAL A 10 -13.70 21.82 4.60
C VAL A 10 -14.14 21.12 3.31
N TYR A 11 -13.34 21.25 2.26
CA TYR A 11 -13.69 20.82 0.91
C TYR A 11 -12.69 19.81 0.35
N TYR A 12 -13.21 18.84 -0.41
CA TYR A 12 -12.39 17.99 -1.26
C TYR A 12 -12.09 18.71 -2.57
N VAL A 13 -10.80 18.84 -2.89
CA VAL A 13 -10.29 19.44 -4.13
C VAL A 13 -9.38 18.49 -4.90
N GLY A 14 -9.33 17.21 -4.51
CA GLY A 14 -8.58 16.16 -5.20
C GLY A 14 -9.11 15.79 -6.59
N VAL A 15 -8.44 14.86 -7.26
CA VAL A 15 -8.67 14.45 -8.66
C VAL A 15 -8.62 12.93 -8.82
N ASN A 16 -9.23 12.44 -9.90
CA ASN A 16 -9.14 11.05 -10.32
C ASN A 16 -8.21 10.92 -11.51
N ASP A 17 -7.19 10.08 -11.39
CA ASP A 17 -6.35 9.64 -12.47
C ASP A 17 -6.78 8.26 -12.97
N ARG A 18 -7.36 8.23 -14.17
CA ARG A 18 -7.73 7.00 -14.88
C ARG A 18 -6.84 6.73 -16.08
N ARG A 19 -5.78 7.52 -16.25
CA ARG A 19 -4.88 7.49 -17.41
C ARG A 19 -3.56 6.85 -17.08
N THR A 20 -3.04 7.04 -15.87
CA THR A 20 -1.80 6.40 -15.43
C THR A 20 -2.01 4.89 -15.29
N GLU A 21 -1.22 4.11 -16.02
CA GLU A 21 -1.29 2.65 -16.04
C GLU A 21 -0.40 1.99 -14.98
N LEU A 22 0.63 2.70 -14.52
CA LEU A 22 1.62 2.18 -13.57
C LEU A 22 1.87 3.19 -12.44
N PHE A 23 1.60 2.80 -11.19
CA PHE A 23 2.04 3.52 -10.00
C PHE A 23 3.56 3.35 -9.82
N GLU A 24 4.26 4.44 -9.52
CA GLU A 24 5.74 4.50 -9.46
C GLU A 24 6.43 3.90 -10.70
N ASN A 25 5.72 3.86 -11.84
CA ASN A 25 6.18 3.26 -13.09
C ASN A 25 6.50 1.74 -13.01
N HIS A 26 5.95 1.01 -12.02
CA HIS A 26 6.12 -0.45 -11.94
C HIS A 26 4.93 -1.26 -11.42
N MET A 27 3.92 -0.67 -10.76
CA MET A 27 2.74 -1.40 -10.26
C MET A 27 1.49 -1.09 -11.09
N GLU A 28 0.80 -2.10 -11.59
CA GLU A 28 -0.37 -1.92 -12.47
C GLU A 28 -1.53 -1.17 -11.79
N LEU A 29 -2.16 -0.21 -12.46
CA LEU A 29 -3.33 0.51 -11.98
C LEU A 29 -4.55 0.23 -12.87
N PRO A 30 -5.13 -0.99 -12.84
CA PRO A 30 -6.28 -1.31 -13.70
C PRO A 30 -7.50 -0.42 -13.44
N ASN A 31 -7.62 0.11 -12.22
CA ASN A 31 -8.71 0.99 -11.80
C ASN A 31 -8.27 2.46 -11.67
N GLY A 32 -7.04 2.82 -12.08
CA GLY A 32 -6.45 4.14 -11.84
C GLY A 32 -6.09 4.39 -10.37
N VAL A 33 -5.99 5.66 -10.00
CA VAL A 33 -5.70 6.14 -8.63
C VAL A 33 -6.38 7.49 -8.40
N SER A 34 -6.62 7.89 -7.15
CA SER A 34 -7.02 9.27 -6.83
C SER A 34 -5.90 10.01 -6.13
N TYR A 35 -5.79 11.32 -6.38
CA TYR A 35 -4.92 12.23 -5.64
C TYR A 35 -5.81 13.17 -4.85
N ASN A 36 -5.97 12.86 -3.57
CA ASN A 36 -6.85 13.58 -2.67
C ASN A 36 -6.13 14.80 -2.10
N SER A 37 -6.83 15.93 -2.12
CA SER A 37 -6.34 17.20 -1.60
C SER A 37 -7.49 17.95 -0.92
N TYR A 38 -7.16 18.74 0.10
CA TYR A 38 -8.16 19.32 0.99
C TYR A 38 -7.98 20.84 1.13
N LEU A 39 -9.10 21.55 1.02
CA LEU A 39 -9.16 23.01 1.14
C LEU A 39 -9.99 23.39 2.37
N ILE A 40 -9.39 24.15 3.29
CA ILE A 40 -10.03 24.68 4.48
C ILE A 40 -10.21 26.19 4.31
N VAL A 41 -11.46 26.63 4.31
CA VAL A 41 -11.84 28.03 4.14
C VAL A 41 -12.07 28.68 5.50
N ASP A 42 -11.06 29.37 6.00
CA ASP A 42 -11.07 30.05 7.30
C ASP A 42 -10.66 31.53 7.15
N ASP A 43 -10.38 32.25 8.23
CA ASP A 43 -9.78 33.60 8.16
C ASP A 43 -8.44 33.55 7.39
N LYS A 44 -7.69 32.45 7.57
CA LYS A 44 -6.52 32.05 6.77
C LYS A 44 -6.83 30.79 5.98
N VAL A 45 -6.83 30.90 4.65
CA VAL A 45 -7.16 29.76 3.78
C VAL A 45 -6.00 28.78 3.75
N THR A 46 -6.29 27.51 3.99
CA THR A 46 -5.27 26.46 4.08
C THR A 46 -5.55 25.35 3.07
N LEU A 47 -4.55 25.00 2.27
CA LEU A 47 -4.51 23.78 1.47
C LEU A 47 -3.68 22.71 2.19
N ILE A 48 -4.08 21.45 2.05
CA ILE A 48 -3.36 20.29 2.57
C ILE A 48 -3.12 19.33 1.42
N ASP A 49 -1.83 19.06 1.19
CA ASP A 49 -1.28 18.17 0.16
C ASP A 49 -1.79 18.47 -1.26
N PRO A 50 -0.94 18.98 -2.16
CA PRO A 50 -1.31 19.12 -3.57
C PRO A 50 -1.56 17.77 -4.28
N VAL A 51 -1.74 17.84 -5.59
CA VAL A 51 -1.92 16.66 -6.46
C VAL A 51 -0.72 16.50 -7.38
N GLU A 52 -0.67 15.36 -8.09
CA GLU A 52 0.30 15.08 -9.14
C GLU A 52 0.33 16.19 -10.21
N GLN A 53 1.51 16.45 -10.77
CA GLN A 53 1.79 17.58 -11.66
C GLN A 53 0.90 17.63 -12.91
N GLY A 54 0.54 16.49 -13.48
CA GLY A 54 -0.35 16.36 -14.63
C GLY A 54 -1.78 16.88 -14.40
N PHE A 55 -2.21 17.03 -13.14
CA PHE A 55 -3.56 17.46 -12.76
C PHE A 55 -3.64 18.91 -12.26
N MET A 56 -2.54 19.67 -12.31
CA MET A 56 -2.46 21.05 -11.83
C MET A 56 -3.60 21.96 -12.32
N SER A 57 -3.98 21.88 -13.60
CA SER A 57 -5.01 22.77 -14.17
C SER A 57 -6.40 22.48 -13.61
N GLU A 58 -6.78 21.21 -13.47
CA GLU A 58 -8.06 20.82 -12.86
C GLU A 58 -8.08 21.19 -11.37
N TYR A 59 -6.97 20.94 -10.68
CA TYR A 59 -6.81 21.25 -9.26
C TYR A 59 -6.96 22.75 -8.98
N LEU A 60 -6.26 23.62 -9.73
CA LEU A 60 -6.39 25.07 -9.60
C LEU A 60 -7.80 25.56 -9.93
N PHE A 61 -8.46 24.95 -10.92
CA PHE A 61 -9.85 25.28 -11.24
C PHE A 61 -10.79 24.95 -10.07
N LYS A 62 -10.64 23.78 -9.43
CA LYS A 62 -11.42 23.38 -8.25
C LYS A 62 -11.24 24.36 -7.10
N ILE A 63 -10.00 24.73 -6.79
CA ILE A 63 -9.68 25.73 -5.75
C ILE A 63 -10.35 27.07 -6.05
N LYS A 64 -10.16 27.62 -7.26
CA LYS A 64 -10.74 28.92 -7.66
C LYS A 64 -12.27 28.90 -7.65
N SER A 65 -12.88 27.76 -7.98
CA SER A 65 -14.34 27.63 -7.96
C SER A 65 -14.94 27.78 -6.55
N ILE A 66 -14.15 27.52 -5.50
CA ILE A 66 -14.56 27.67 -4.09
C ILE A 66 -14.13 29.04 -3.54
N LEU A 67 -12.91 29.48 -3.86
CA LEU A 67 -12.31 30.69 -3.28
C LEU A 67 -12.66 31.99 -4.01
N GLY A 68 -13.01 31.93 -5.29
CA GLY A 68 -13.06 33.13 -6.14
C GLY A 68 -11.67 33.80 -6.17
N ASP A 69 -11.64 35.08 -5.80
CA ASP A 69 -10.40 35.89 -5.76
C ASP A 69 -9.67 35.81 -4.41
N ARG A 70 -10.16 35.01 -3.45
CA ARG A 70 -9.47 34.85 -2.16
C ARG A 70 -8.13 34.14 -2.37
N ARG A 71 -7.08 34.64 -1.72
CA ARG A 71 -5.76 34.00 -1.70
C ARG A 71 -5.76 32.73 -0.85
N VAL A 72 -4.77 31.87 -1.09
CA VAL A 72 -4.36 30.80 -0.19
C VAL A 72 -3.26 31.34 0.73
N ASP A 73 -3.45 31.24 2.05
CA ASP A 73 -2.47 31.71 3.03
C ASP A 73 -1.45 30.61 3.39
N TYR A 74 -1.89 29.36 3.50
CA TYR A 74 -1.05 28.22 3.90
C TYR A 74 -1.17 27.04 2.93
N LEU A 75 -0.04 26.39 2.67
CA LEU A 75 0.03 25.10 2.01
C LEU A 75 0.76 24.12 2.93
N ILE A 76 0.03 23.20 3.56
CA ILE A 76 0.60 22.14 4.40
C ILE A 76 1.02 20.97 3.51
N ILE A 77 2.27 20.53 3.66
CA ILE A 77 2.87 19.37 2.99
C ILE A 77 3.14 18.31 4.04
N ASN A 78 2.28 17.30 4.12
CA ASN A 78 2.45 16.16 5.01
C ASN A 78 3.52 15.18 4.51
N HIS A 79 3.74 15.14 3.20
CA HIS A 79 4.61 14.18 2.50
C HIS A 79 5.14 14.79 1.19
N ASP A 80 6.40 14.53 0.85
CA ASP A 80 7.07 15.21 -0.26
C ASP A 80 6.95 14.48 -1.61
N GLU A 81 6.37 13.28 -1.65
CA GLU A 81 6.37 12.46 -2.86
C GLU A 81 5.64 13.15 -4.05
N PRO A 82 6.16 13.07 -5.29
CA PRO A 82 5.68 13.91 -6.38
C PRO A 82 4.21 13.77 -6.79
N ASP A 83 3.54 12.69 -6.42
CA ASP A 83 2.13 12.47 -6.67
C ASP A 83 1.22 13.26 -5.70
N HIS A 84 1.79 13.77 -4.60
CA HIS A 84 1.12 14.66 -3.64
C HIS A 84 1.79 16.03 -3.53
N SER A 85 3.01 16.19 -4.03
CA SER A 85 3.72 17.48 -4.03
C SER A 85 3.89 18.06 -5.44
N GLY A 86 3.53 17.33 -6.50
CA GLY A 86 3.73 17.70 -7.90
C GLY A 86 3.19 19.08 -8.28
N ALA A 87 2.06 19.48 -7.69
CA ALA A 87 1.43 20.76 -7.95
C ALA A 87 1.94 21.94 -7.08
N VAL A 88 2.93 21.75 -6.20
CA VAL A 88 3.48 22.82 -5.32
C VAL A 88 3.92 24.05 -6.12
N SER A 89 4.69 23.88 -7.19
CA SER A 89 5.16 25.01 -7.99
C SER A 89 4.03 25.81 -8.65
N ALA A 90 2.92 25.17 -9.01
CA ALA A 90 1.76 25.88 -9.58
C ALA A 90 1.02 26.67 -8.50
N ILE A 91 0.88 26.10 -7.29
CA ILE A 91 0.28 26.81 -6.16
C ILE A 91 1.10 28.04 -5.79
N ILE A 92 2.42 27.93 -5.67
CA ILE A 92 3.30 29.07 -5.37
C ILE A 92 3.23 30.13 -6.49
N ARG A 93 3.10 29.72 -7.75
CA ARG A 93 2.98 30.67 -8.87
C ARG A 93 1.65 31.42 -8.84
N GLU A 94 0.55 30.72 -8.55
CA GLU A 94 -0.79 31.32 -8.51
C GLU A 94 -1.00 32.16 -7.24
N TYR A 95 -0.46 31.72 -6.10
CA TYR A 95 -0.57 32.38 -4.80
C TYR A 95 0.84 32.68 -4.28
N PRO A 96 1.51 33.74 -4.76
CA PRO A 96 2.92 34.02 -4.45
C PRO A 96 3.21 34.31 -2.98
N ASP A 97 2.19 34.72 -2.22
CA ASP A 97 2.28 35.00 -0.78
C ASP A 97 2.02 33.75 0.09
N VAL A 98 1.72 32.59 -0.50
CA VAL A 98 1.44 31.36 0.25
C VAL A 98 2.64 30.98 1.12
N CYS A 99 2.38 30.60 2.37
CA CYS A 99 3.40 30.06 3.27
C CYS A 99 3.33 28.53 3.24
N VAL A 100 4.40 27.89 2.75
CA VAL A 100 4.51 26.43 2.72
C VAL A 100 4.89 25.93 4.10
N ILE A 101 4.09 25.02 4.65
CA ILE A 101 4.27 24.45 5.99
C ILE A 101 4.70 22.99 5.84
N GLY A 102 5.80 22.65 6.49
CA GLY A 102 6.35 21.31 6.54
C GLY A 102 7.15 21.12 7.82
N ASN A 103 7.72 19.95 8.03
CA ASN A 103 8.62 19.74 9.17
C ASN A 103 10.09 19.95 8.80
N ALA A 104 11.00 19.65 9.74
CA ALA A 104 12.42 19.88 9.59
C ALA A 104 13.06 19.11 8.42
N LYS A 105 12.42 18.05 7.91
CA LYS A 105 12.91 17.23 6.80
C LYS A 105 12.26 17.55 5.46
N THR A 106 11.06 18.14 5.45
CA THR A 106 10.27 18.45 4.22
C THR A 106 11.05 19.29 3.21
N PHE A 107 11.68 20.39 3.64
CA PHE A 107 12.16 21.37 2.67
C PHE A 107 13.39 20.93 1.87
N GLY A 108 14.15 19.95 2.34
CA GLY A 108 15.31 19.43 1.60
C GLY A 108 14.90 18.74 0.29
N PRO A 109 14.15 17.62 0.37
CA PRO A 109 13.62 16.93 -0.80
C PRO A 109 12.69 17.80 -1.63
N LEU A 110 11.77 18.54 -1.00
CA LEU A 110 10.81 19.38 -1.70
C LEU A 110 11.49 20.46 -2.57
N GLU A 111 12.52 21.14 -2.04
CA GLU A 111 13.29 22.12 -2.83
C GLU A 111 14.20 21.47 -3.88
N ALA A 112 14.60 20.21 -3.68
CA ALA A 112 15.34 19.45 -4.69
C ALA A 112 14.46 19.10 -5.90
N PHE A 113 13.17 18.81 -5.69
CA PHE A 113 12.21 18.57 -6.78
C PHE A 113 11.75 19.86 -7.46
N TYR A 114 11.45 20.91 -6.67
CA TYR A 114 10.67 22.06 -7.17
C TYR A 114 11.40 23.41 -7.12
N GLY A 115 12.64 23.44 -6.63
CA GLY A 115 13.43 24.65 -6.45
C GLY A 115 13.14 25.39 -5.13
N CYS A 116 13.82 26.52 -4.94
CA CYS A 116 13.82 27.28 -3.69
C CYS A 116 12.41 27.77 -3.29
N ILE A 117 11.99 27.44 -2.06
CA ILE A 117 10.74 27.88 -1.46
C ILE A 117 11.04 29.04 -0.50
N LYS A 118 10.66 30.26 -0.89
CA LYS A 118 10.99 31.49 -0.17
C LYS A 118 10.18 31.66 1.12
N ASN A 119 8.87 31.48 1.05
CA ASN A 119 7.97 31.64 2.19
C ASN A 119 7.62 30.26 2.75
N LYS A 120 8.34 29.84 3.79
CA LYS A 120 8.17 28.55 4.42
C LYS A 120 8.19 28.63 5.94
N LYS A 121 7.45 27.72 6.58
CA LYS A 121 7.41 27.54 8.03
C LYS A 121 7.70 26.07 8.36
N VAL A 122 8.68 25.86 9.24
CA VAL A 122 8.96 24.54 9.82
C VAL A 122 8.09 24.36 11.07
N VAL A 123 7.38 23.23 11.17
CA VAL A 123 6.61 22.84 12.35
C VAL A 123 7.24 21.65 13.07
N ALA A 124 7.11 21.64 14.41
CA ALA A 124 7.57 20.56 15.27
C ALA A 124 6.44 19.60 15.69
N GLU A 125 6.81 18.47 16.31
CA GLU A 125 5.86 17.54 16.92
C GLU A 125 4.93 18.26 17.91
N GLY A 126 3.62 18.13 17.69
CA GLY A 126 2.58 18.69 18.52
C GLY A 126 2.40 20.20 18.37
N GLU A 127 3.15 20.87 17.49
CA GLU A 127 2.99 22.31 17.22
C GLU A 127 1.60 22.62 16.69
N ILE A 128 1.12 23.82 17.00
CA ILE A 128 -0.23 24.30 16.68
C ILE A 128 -0.16 25.45 15.66
N LEU A 129 -1.07 25.44 14.70
CA LEU A 129 -1.34 26.54 13.78
C LEU A 129 -2.84 26.89 13.83
N CYS A 130 -3.17 28.10 14.27
CA CYS A 130 -4.53 28.62 14.24
C CYS A 130 -4.76 29.45 12.98
N THR A 131 -5.87 29.21 12.28
CA THR A 131 -6.22 29.90 11.03
C THR A 131 -7.48 30.74 11.11
N GLY A 132 -8.03 30.88 12.32
CA GLY A 132 -9.34 31.49 12.57
C GLY A 132 -10.15 30.56 13.47
N GLN A 133 -11.19 29.95 12.91
CA GLN A 133 -12.02 28.95 13.60
C GLN A 133 -11.38 27.56 13.65
N HIS A 134 -10.49 27.25 12.70
CA HIS A 134 -9.80 25.97 12.62
C HIS A 134 -8.41 26.06 13.27
N THR A 135 -8.03 24.95 13.90
CA THR A 135 -6.73 24.81 14.57
C THR A 135 -6.11 23.49 14.15
N PHE A 136 -4.93 23.56 13.57
CA PHE A 136 -4.17 22.40 13.12
C PHE A 136 -3.10 22.03 14.14
N ARG A 137 -2.91 20.73 14.37
CA ARG A 137 -1.84 20.17 15.18
C ARG A 137 -1.09 19.10 14.40
N PHE A 138 0.24 19.18 14.40
CA PHE A 138 1.10 18.33 13.56
C PHE A 138 1.69 17.17 14.37
N PHE A 139 1.73 15.97 13.80
CA PHE A 139 2.33 14.80 14.43
C PHE A 139 3.28 14.12 13.45
N MET A 140 4.55 13.96 13.84
CA MET A 140 5.56 13.36 12.97
C MET A 140 5.37 11.85 12.94
N VAL A 141 5.27 11.27 11.75
CA VAL A 141 5.13 9.82 11.53
C VAL A 141 6.23 9.33 10.59
N PRO A 142 7.51 9.53 10.94
CA PRO A 142 8.61 9.27 10.03
C PRO A 142 8.62 7.81 9.59
N MET A 143 8.96 7.60 8.33
CA MET A 143 8.90 6.31 7.63
C MET A 143 7.47 5.76 7.53
N VAL A 144 6.46 6.62 7.38
CA VAL A 144 5.09 6.22 7.00
C VAL A 144 4.66 7.02 5.75
N HIS A 145 5.25 6.77 4.57
CA HIS A 145 6.32 5.79 4.28
C HIS A 145 7.71 6.41 4.05
N TRP A 146 7.85 7.74 4.01
CA TRP A 146 9.14 8.43 3.84
C TRP A 146 9.66 9.09 5.13
N PRO A 147 10.95 9.47 5.22
CA PRO A 147 11.56 9.98 6.44
C PRO A 147 10.92 11.23 7.04
N GLU A 148 10.28 12.06 6.21
CA GLU A 148 9.63 13.31 6.54
C GLU A 148 8.13 13.19 6.79
N SER A 149 7.50 12.03 6.57
CA SER A 149 6.04 11.94 6.67
C SER A 149 5.52 12.45 8.03
N MET A 150 4.49 13.29 7.97
CA MET A 150 3.74 13.77 9.13
C MET A 150 2.23 13.69 8.87
N VAL A 151 1.42 13.76 9.91
CA VAL A 151 -0.04 13.88 9.79
C VAL A 151 -0.50 15.18 10.44
N THR A 152 -1.56 15.74 9.87
CA THR A 152 -2.15 16.99 10.34
C THR A 152 -3.54 16.72 10.92
N TYR A 153 -3.75 17.08 12.19
CA TYR A 153 -5.04 16.96 12.86
C TYR A 153 -5.72 18.32 12.99
N GLU A 154 -6.91 18.48 12.42
CA GLU A 154 -7.73 19.68 12.53
C GLU A 154 -8.77 19.51 13.64
N GLN A 155 -8.68 20.34 14.68
CA GLN A 155 -9.35 20.11 15.96
C GLN A 155 -10.85 20.43 15.94
N LYS A 156 -11.32 21.37 15.11
CA LYS A 156 -12.73 21.79 15.10
C LYS A 156 -13.63 20.72 14.50
N THR A 157 -13.23 20.19 13.35
CA THR A 157 -13.97 19.16 12.61
C THR A 157 -13.46 17.75 12.90
N LYS A 158 -12.38 17.62 13.69
CA LYS A 158 -11.82 16.35 14.14
C LYS A 158 -11.34 15.47 12.98
N ILE A 159 -10.81 16.10 11.93
CA ILE A 159 -10.30 15.42 10.74
C ILE A 159 -8.79 15.23 10.92
N ILE A 160 -8.31 14.01 10.69
CA ILE A 160 -6.88 13.76 10.51
C ILE A 160 -6.57 13.58 9.02
N PHE A 161 -5.69 14.41 8.50
CA PHE A 161 -5.14 14.32 7.16
C PHE A 161 -3.91 13.42 7.24
N SER A 162 -4.08 12.17 6.79
CA SER A 162 -3.16 11.08 7.06
C SER A 162 -2.17 10.80 5.92
N ASN A 163 -2.30 11.55 4.82
CA ASN A 163 -1.55 11.33 3.59
C ASN A 163 -1.64 9.83 3.18
N ASP A 164 -0.56 9.14 2.87
CA ASP A 164 -0.57 7.75 2.39
C ASP A 164 -1.17 6.73 3.37
N ALA A 165 -1.09 7.01 4.67
CA ALA A 165 -1.70 6.14 5.65
C ALA A 165 -3.23 6.15 5.47
N PHE A 166 -3.82 4.96 5.50
CA PHE A 166 -5.24 4.68 5.25
C PHE A 166 -5.71 4.94 3.80
N GLY A 167 -4.77 5.10 2.86
CA GLY A 167 -5.06 5.19 1.43
C GLY A 167 -5.29 3.83 0.76
N GLY A 168 -5.57 3.89 -0.55
CA GLY A 168 -5.77 2.71 -1.39
C GLY A 168 -5.60 3.04 -2.88
N PHE A 169 -5.30 2.03 -3.69
CA PHE A 169 -5.33 2.18 -5.14
C PHE A 169 -6.77 2.30 -5.65
N GLY A 170 -6.92 2.74 -6.91
CA GLY A 170 -8.20 2.91 -7.57
C GLY A 170 -8.65 4.37 -7.60
N ALA A 171 -9.13 4.81 -8.76
CA ALA A 171 -9.86 6.06 -8.87
C ALA A 171 -11.23 5.93 -8.19
N LEU A 172 -11.71 7.04 -7.63
CA LEU A 172 -13.01 7.13 -6.97
C LEU A 172 -14.15 7.01 -7.99
N ASN A 173 -15.02 6.02 -7.81
CA ASN A 173 -16.10 5.68 -8.76
C ASN A 173 -17.39 6.47 -8.44
N GLY A 174 -17.27 7.79 -8.32
CA GLY A 174 -18.36 8.69 -7.95
C GLY A 174 -18.65 8.75 -6.45
N VAL A 175 -18.13 7.78 -5.67
CA VAL A 175 -18.14 7.75 -4.20
C VAL A 175 -16.85 8.37 -3.68
N ILE A 176 -16.94 9.18 -2.63
CA ILE A 176 -15.75 9.81 -2.00
C ILE A 176 -15.59 9.33 -0.56
N PHE A 177 -16.72 9.09 0.11
CA PHE A 177 -16.75 8.67 1.49
C PHE A 177 -17.03 7.17 1.62
N ASP A 178 -16.52 6.59 2.69
CA ASP A 178 -16.64 5.17 2.98
C ASP A 178 -18.08 4.68 3.17
N ASP A 179 -18.99 5.53 3.68
CA ASP A 179 -20.43 5.19 3.78
C ASP A 179 -21.22 5.27 2.46
N GLU A 180 -20.62 5.79 1.40
CA GLU A 180 -21.20 5.80 0.05
C GLU A 180 -20.74 4.58 -0.77
N ALA A 181 -19.70 3.90 -0.30
CA ALA A 181 -18.97 2.87 -1.04
C ALA A 181 -19.33 1.45 -0.61
N ASN A 182 -19.15 0.50 -1.53
CA ASN A 182 -19.09 -0.92 -1.19
C ASN A 182 -17.68 -1.25 -0.69
N LEU A 183 -17.47 -1.34 0.63
CA LEU A 183 -16.13 -1.54 1.19
C LEU A 183 -15.46 -2.84 0.74
N ASP A 184 -16.21 -3.90 0.49
CA ASP A 184 -15.66 -5.17 -0.01
C ASP A 184 -14.97 -5.00 -1.38
N PHE A 185 -15.46 -4.06 -2.20
CA PHE A 185 -14.84 -3.73 -3.49
C PHE A 185 -13.51 -2.99 -3.34
N TYR A 186 -13.39 -2.14 -2.30
CA TYR A 186 -12.21 -1.29 -2.09
C TYR A 186 -11.16 -1.94 -1.19
N GLU A 187 -11.53 -2.93 -0.37
CA GLU A 187 -10.64 -3.56 0.60
C GLU A 187 -9.42 -4.23 -0.06
N ASP A 188 -9.60 -4.87 -1.21
CA ASP A 188 -8.51 -5.57 -1.90
C ASP A 188 -7.45 -4.59 -2.43
N ASP A 189 -7.87 -3.46 -3.04
CA ASP A 189 -6.95 -2.42 -3.52
C ASP A 189 -6.35 -1.60 -2.37
N MET A 190 -7.06 -1.44 -1.25
CA MET A 190 -6.51 -0.86 -0.02
C MET A 190 -5.43 -1.77 0.60
N ARG A 191 -5.68 -3.08 0.67
CA ARG A 191 -4.68 -4.05 1.15
C ARG A 191 -3.50 -4.12 0.19
N ARG A 192 -3.74 -4.03 -1.12
CA ARG A 192 -2.68 -4.00 -2.15
C ARG A 192 -1.81 -2.76 -1.98
N TYR A 193 -2.40 -1.58 -1.81
CA TYR A 193 -1.67 -0.36 -1.48
C TYR A 193 -0.84 -0.54 -0.21
N TYR A 194 -1.46 -1.01 0.88
CA TYR A 194 -0.74 -1.27 2.12
C TYR A 194 0.44 -2.23 1.92
N ALA A 195 0.23 -3.39 1.32
CA ALA A 195 1.24 -4.45 1.20
C ALA A 195 2.46 -4.03 0.36
N ASN A 196 2.30 -3.05 -0.54
CA ASN A 196 3.33 -2.63 -1.49
C ASN A 196 3.91 -1.24 -1.22
N ILE A 197 3.28 -0.43 -0.36
CA ILE A 197 3.78 0.91 -0.01
C ILE A 197 4.15 0.96 1.48
N VAL A 198 3.18 0.73 2.35
CA VAL A 198 3.31 0.91 3.80
C VAL A 198 3.89 -0.34 4.49
N GLY A 199 3.72 -1.52 3.91
CA GLY A 199 4.00 -2.82 4.54
C GLY A 199 5.46 -2.99 4.97
N LYS A 200 6.41 -2.43 4.20
CA LYS A 200 7.85 -2.43 4.53
C LYS A 200 8.15 -1.74 5.87
N VAL A 201 7.31 -0.78 6.24
CA VAL A 201 7.42 0.05 7.43
C VAL A 201 6.26 -0.20 8.41
N ALA A 202 5.67 -1.40 8.37
CA ALA A 202 4.54 -1.84 9.21
C ALA A 202 4.69 -1.47 10.70
N ALA A 203 5.87 -1.67 11.29
CA ALA A 203 6.12 -1.32 12.69
C ALA A 203 6.01 0.20 12.97
N MET A 204 6.40 1.04 12.00
CA MET A 204 6.26 2.50 12.10
C MET A 204 4.81 2.93 11.90
N ALA A 205 4.09 2.29 10.95
CA ALA A 205 2.66 2.50 10.78
C ALA A 205 1.88 2.17 12.06
N LEU A 206 2.18 1.05 12.73
CA LEU A 206 1.54 0.70 14.01
C LEU A 206 1.81 1.74 15.11
N LYS A 207 3.06 2.24 15.21
CA LYS A 207 3.41 3.30 16.15
C LYS A 207 2.69 4.61 15.84
N ALA A 208 2.53 4.96 14.56
CA ALA A 208 1.79 6.13 14.13
C ALA A 208 0.31 6.04 14.56
N ILE A 209 -0.33 4.89 14.31
CA ILE A 209 -1.72 4.61 14.75
C ILE A 209 -1.84 4.78 16.27
N GLN A 210 -0.92 4.20 17.04
CA GLN A 210 -0.92 4.32 18.51
C GLN A 210 -0.68 5.76 18.98
N LYS A 211 0.16 6.53 18.29
CA LYS A 211 0.47 7.92 18.62
C LYS A 211 -0.77 8.81 18.51
N VAL A 212 -1.55 8.65 17.44
CA VAL A 212 -2.72 9.50 17.18
C VAL A 212 -4.02 8.93 17.75
N GLY A 213 -4.03 7.65 18.17
CA GLY A 213 -5.20 6.98 18.74
C GLY A 213 -5.86 7.69 19.93
N PRO A 214 -5.15 8.42 20.82
CA PRO A 214 -5.78 9.19 21.89
C PRO A 214 -6.52 10.46 21.43
N LEU A 215 -6.40 10.86 20.16
CA LEU A 215 -7.10 12.02 19.62
C LEU A 215 -8.59 11.70 19.40
N ASP A 216 -9.44 12.69 19.57
CA ASP A 216 -10.87 12.61 19.28
C ASP A 216 -11.10 12.75 17.77
N ILE A 217 -10.94 11.67 17.01
CA ILE A 217 -11.00 11.66 15.54
C ILE A 217 -12.41 11.30 15.08
N SER A 218 -12.99 12.14 14.21
CA SER A 218 -14.28 11.88 13.54
C SER A 218 -14.14 11.49 12.07
N MET A 219 -12.98 11.77 11.46
CA MET A 219 -12.72 11.47 10.06
C MET A 219 -11.22 11.28 9.78
N ILE A 220 -10.88 10.33 8.91
CA ILE A 220 -9.53 10.14 8.36
C ILE A 220 -9.58 10.46 6.86
N ALA A 221 -8.71 11.36 6.43
CA ALA A 221 -8.68 11.93 5.08
C ALA A 221 -7.30 11.64 4.43
N PRO A 222 -7.14 10.50 3.73
CA PRO A 222 -5.88 10.07 3.13
C PRO A 222 -5.56 10.79 1.81
N SER A 223 -4.34 10.65 1.29
CA SER A 223 -3.91 11.20 0.00
C SER A 223 -4.42 10.39 -1.21
N HIS A 224 -4.89 9.16 -0.99
CA HIS A 224 -5.49 8.31 -2.01
C HIS A 224 -6.74 7.58 -1.50
N GLY A 225 -7.65 7.21 -2.40
CA GLY A 225 -8.80 6.37 -2.09
C GLY A 225 -9.88 7.10 -1.28
N LEU A 226 -10.68 6.31 -0.55
CA LEU A 226 -11.85 6.80 0.19
C LEU A 226 -11.47 7.64 1.41
N ILE A 227 -12.35 8.59 1.74
CA ILE A 227 -12.32 9.32 3.01
C ILE A 227 -13.16 8.54 4.03
N TRP A 228 -12.59 8.29 5.20
CA TRP A 228 -13.22 7.49 6.25
C TRP A 228 -13.93 8.40 7.24
N ARG A 229 -15.27 8.39 7.28
CA ARG A 229 -16.08 9.14 8.24
C ARG A 229 -17.07 8.29 9.02
N SER A 230 -17.41 7.09 8.54
CA SER A 230 -18.40 6.22 9.17
C SER A 230 -17.82 4.91 9.73
N ASN A 231 -16.74 4.40 9.15
CA ASN A 231 -16.13 3.11 9.46
C ASN A 231 -14.68 3.25 9.94
N LEU A 232 -14.41 4.21 10.84
CA LEU A 232 -13.07 4.45 11.40
C LEU A 232 -12.48 3.21 12.09
N ALA A 233 -13.28 2.51 12.89
CA ALA A 233 -12.81 1.29 13.56
C ALA A 233 -12.41 0.21 12.53
N TRP A 234 -13.20 0.04 11.47
CA TRP A 234 -12.97 -0.93 10.41
C TRP A 234 -11.62 -0.72 9.70
N VAL A 235 -11.28 0.54 9.36
CA VAL A 235 -10.03 0.87 8.65
C VAL A 235 -8.82 0.77 9.58
N VAL A 236 -8.95 1.23 10.84
CA VAL A 236 -7.89 1.18 11.84
C VAL A 236 -7.57 -0.26 12.25
N GLU A 237 -8.58 -1.10 12.46
CA GLU A 237 -8.41 -2.52 12.78
C GLU A 237 -7.66 -3.26 11.67
N ARG A 238 -7.96 -2.99 10.40
CA ARG A 238 -7.25 -3.58 9.25
C ARG A 238 -5.80 -3.15 9.18
N TYR A 239 -5.53 -1.84 9.24
CA TYR A 239 -4.17 -1.34 9.26
C TYR A 239 -3.38 -1.90 10.45
N ALA A 240 -4.00 -2.01 11.63
CA ALA A 240 -3.36 -2.62 12.80
C ALA A 240 -3.08 -4.12 12.60
N LYS A 241 -4.04 -4.88 12.07
CA LYS A 241 -3.90 -6.31 11.74
C LYS A 241 -2.75 -6.53 10.75
N TRP A 242 -2.74 -5.78 9.64
CA TRP A 242 -1.69 -5.87 8.63
C TRP A 242 -0.33 -5.45 9.18
N SER A 243 -0.27 -4.44 10.04
CA SER A 243 0.97 -3.97 10.68
C SER A 243 1.55 -4.97 11.69
N LYS A 244 0.71 -5.83 12.26
CA LYS A 244 1.13 -6.95 13.11
C LYS A 244 1.39 -8.24 12.31
N HIS A 245 1.20 -8.20 10.99
CA HIS A 245 1.28 -9.34 10.09
C HIS A 245 0.36 -10.51 10.48
N GLU A 246 -0.81 -10.19 11.08
CA GLU A 246 -1.82 -11.16 11.48
C GLU A 246 -2.55 -11.71 10.25
N GLY A 247 -2.11 -12.87 9.77
CA GLY A 247 -2.68 -13.53 8.60
C GLY A 247 -3.95 -14.32 8.90
N GLU A 248 -4.80 -14.45 7.89
CA GLU A 248 -5.99 -15.29 7.85
C GLU A 248 -5.67 -16.74 7.44
N ASN A 249 -6.57 -17.66 7.75
CA ASN A 249 -6.43 -19.07 7.39
C ASN A 249 -6.59 -19.26 5.88
N GLY A 250 -5.48 -19.15 5.16
CA GLY A 250 -5.40 -19.38 3.72
C GLY A 250 -3.96 -19.60 3.26
N VAL A 251 -3.81 -19.94 1.99
CA VAL A 251 -2.52 -20.26 1.37
C VAL A 251 -2.39 -19.56 0.02
N VAL A 252 -1.25 -18.90 -0.21
CA VAL A 252 -0.85 -18.40 -1.53
C VAL A 252 0.18 -19.33 -2.13
N ILE A 253 -0.13 -19.94 -3.26
CA ILE A 253 0.77 -20.79 -4.04
C ILE A 253 1.16 -20.00 -5.28
N VAL A 254 2.45 -19.70 -5.43
CA VAL A 254 2.97 -18.97 -6.60
C VAL A 254 3.93 -19.87 -7.33
N TYR A 255 3.75 -20.04 -8.64
CA TYR A 255 4.65 -20.84 -9.45
C TYR A 255 5.16 -20.11 -10.71
N GLY A 256 6.38 -20.44 -11.12
CA GLY A 256 6.94 -20.10 -12.43
C GLY A 256 7.15 -21.36 -13.28
N SER A 257 6.57 -21.39 -14.49
CA SER A 257 6.65 -22.56 -15.38
C SER A 257 6.90 -22.16 -16.83
N MET A 258 7.77 -22.90 -17.52
CA MET A 258 8.02 -22.74 -18.96
C MET A 258 7.09 -23.61 -19.81
N TYR A 259 6.82 -24.85 -19.38
CA TYR A 259 6.13 -25.88 -20.17
C TYR A 259 4.95 -26.51 -19.41
N GLY A 260 4.47 -25.86 -18.35
CA GLY A 260 3.33 -26.30 -17.54
C GLY A 260 3.64 -27.40 -16.50
N ASN A 261 4.83 -27.99 -16.49
CA ASN A 261 5.17 -29.06 -15.54
C ASN A 261 5.09 -28.58 -14.08
N THR A 262 5.71 -27.44 -13.76
CA THR A 262 5.62 -26.81 -12.42
C THR A 262 4.19 -26.38 -12.09
N GLY A 263 3.39 -25.97 -13.08
CA GLY A 263 1.97 -25.66 -12.87
C GLY A 263 1.19 -26.88 -12.38
N ARG A 264 1.38 -28.05 -13.01
CA ARG A 264 0.77 -29.31 -12.54
C ARG A 264 1.23 -29.70 -11.14
N MET A 265 2.47 -29.38 -10.76
CA MET A 265 2.94 -29.59 -9.39
C MET A 265 2.21 -28.68 -8.40
N ALA A 266 1.98 -27.42 -8.77
CA ALA A 266 1.18 -26.47 -8.00
C ALA A 266 -0.25 -27.00 -7.75
N ASP A 267 -0.88 -27.59 -8.77
CA ASP A 267 -2.23 -28.18 -8.63
C ASP A 267 -2.26 -29.32 -7.60
N ILE A 268 -1.23 -30.18 -7.58
CA ILE A 268 -1.11 -31.29 -6.62
C ILE A 268 -0.91 -30.75 -5.19
N VAL A 269 -0.04 -29.75 -5.02
CA VAL A 269 0.17 -29.10 -3.72
C VAL A 269 -1.13 -28.42 -3.25
N ALA A 270 -1.81 -27.70 -4.14
CA ALA A 270 -3.09 -27.06 -3.85
C ALA A 270 -4.16 -28.08 -3.42
N ARG A 271 -4.18 -29.26 -4.06
CA ARG A 271 -5.07 -30.36 -3.66
C ARG A 271 -4.79 -30.84 -2.24
N GLY A 272 -3.51 -31.02 -1.89
CA GLY A 272 -3.12 -31.40 -0.53
C GLY A 272 -3.55 -30.37 0.52
N VAL A 273 -3.40 -29.08 0.22
CA VAL A 273 -3.88 -27.98 1.08
C VAL A 273 -5.40 -28.02 1.24
N ALA A 274 -6.14 -28.18 0.14
CA ALA A 274 -7.60 -28.17 0.13
C ALA A 274 -8.21 -29.33 0.95
N GLU A 275 -7.60 -30.52 0.91
CA GLU A 275 -8.08 -31.69 1.67
C GLU A 275 -7.87 -31.55 3.19
N CYS A 276 -7.06 -30.60 3.65
CA CYS A 276 -7.01 -30.21 5.05
C CYS A 276 -8.19 -29.31 5.48
N GLY A 277 -9.04 -28.87 4.55
CA GLY A 277 -10.21 -28.03 4.82
C GLY A 277 -9.96 -26.52 4.67
N ILE A 278 -8.78 -26.11 4.17
CA ILE A 278 -8.53 -24.71 3.82
C ILE A 278 -9.36 -24.34 2.58
N LYS A 279 -10.11 -23.25 2.67
CA LYS A 279 -10.99 -22.76 1.59
C LYS A 279 -10.37 -21.63 0.79
N ASP A 280 -9.58 -20.80 1.45
CA ASP A 280 -8.88 -19.67 0.84
C ASP A 280 -7.52 -20.10 0.27
N ILE A 281 -7.54 -20.60 -0.97
CA ILE A 281 -6.33 -21.02 -1.69
C ILE A 281 -6.20 -20.18 -2.96
N ARG A 282 -5.11 -19.43 -3.06
CA ARG A 282 -4.75 -18.65 -4.25
C ARG A 282 -3.64 -19.38 -4.99
N VAL A 283 -3.81 -19.59 -6.29
CA VAL A 283 -2.79 -20.21 -7.16
C VAL A 283 -2.45 -19.22 -8.26
N TYR A 284 -1.20 -18.75 -8.28
CA TYR A 284 -0.72 -17.74 -9.22
C TYR A 284 0.38 -18.28 -10.13
N ASP A 285 0.23 -18.06 -11.43
CA ASP A 285 1.34 -18.10 -12.38
C ASP A 285 2.04 -16.74 -12.37
N ILE A 286 3.30 -16.70 -11.93
CA ILE A 286 4.08 -15.47 -11.80
C ILE A 286 4.37 -14.79 -13.16
N SER A 287 4.06 -15.44 -14.28
CA SER A 287 4.12 -14.84 -15.61
C SER A 287 2.83 -14.14 -16.05
N LYS A 288 1.75 -14.24 -15.25
CA LYS A 288 0.41 -13.75 -15.59
C LYS A 288 -0.16 -12.75 -14.60
N THR A 289 0.33 -12.75 -13.38
CA THR A 289 -0.13 -11.86 -12.32
C THR A 289 1.04 -11.02 -11.83
N GLU A 290 0.86 -9.70 -11.85
CA GLU A 290 1.86 -8.75 -11.37
C GLU A 290 2.07 -8.92 -9.85
N VAL A 291 3.31 -8.69 -9.41
CA VAL A 291 3.79 -9.03 -8.06
C VAL A 291 2.99 -8.32 -6.97
N SER A 292 2.55 -7.08 -7.18
CA SER A 292 1.84 -6.35 -6.13
C SER A 292 0.50 -6.97 -5.74
N PHE A 293 -0.22 -7.61 -6.68
CA PHE A 293 -1.44 -8.37 -6.37
C PHE A 293 -1.12 -9.61 -5.53
N ILE A 294 -0.03 -10.30 -5.88
CA ILE A 294 0.44 -11.48 -5.14
C ILE A 294 0.87 -11.08 -3.72
N MET A 295 1.58 -9.96 -3.58
CA MET A 295 1.98 -9.40 -2.28
C MET A 295 0.77 -9.05 -1.40
N SER A 296 -0.31 -8.53 -1.98
CA SER A 296 -1.57 -8.27 -1.27
C SER A 296 -2.14 -9.52 -0.60
N ASP A 297 -2.17 -10.64 -1.33
CA ASP A 297 -2.66 -11.92 -0.79
C ASP A 297 -1.67 -12.58 0.16
N ILE A 298 -0.36 -12.42 -0.07
CA ILE A 298 0.67 -12.88 0.87
C ILE A 298 0.55 -12.15 2.21
N TRP A 299 0.20 -10.86 2.20
CA TRP A 299 -0.07 -10.13 3.43
C TRP A 299 -1.32 -10.64 4.16
N LYS A 300 -2.35 -11.00 3.38
CA LYS A 300 -3.63 -11.50 3.89
C LYS A 300 -3.51 -12.86 4.57
N TYR A 301 -2.77 -13.80 4.00
CA TYR A 301 -2.86 -15.21 4.39
C TYR A 301 -1.64 -15.72 5.18
N LYS A 302 -1.83 -16.78 5.97
CA LYS A 302 -0.79 -17.35 6.87
C LYS A 302 0.32 -18.12 6.16
N ALA A 303 0.10 -18.64 4.95
CA ALA A 303 1.07 -19.49 4.28
C ALA A 303 1.38 -19.07 2.84
N VAL A 304 2.64 -19.28 2.46
CA VAL A 304 3.15 -19.03 1.11
C VAL A 304 3.86 -20.29 0.61
N VAL A 305 3.53 -20.74 -0.59
CA VAL A 305 4.22 -21.85 -1.25
C VAL A 305 4.81 -21.36 -2.56
N LEU A 306 6.13 -21.52 -2.72
CA LEU A 306 6.86 -21.02 -3.88
C LEU A 306 7.34 -22.18 -4.76
N GLY A 307 6.94 -22.15 -6.02
CA GLY A 307 7.25 -23.13 -7.04
C GLY A 307 8.05 -22.53 -8.18
N ALA A 308 9.18 -23.11 -8.59
CA ALA A 308 9.85 -22.62 -9.80
C ALA A 308 10.46 -23.73 -10.65
N ALA A 309 10.27 -23.63 -11.97
CA ALA A 309 11.14 -24.29 -12.92
C ALA A 309 12.57 -23.72 -12.79
N SER A 310 13.57 -24.57 -12.94
CA SER A 310 14.95 -24.11 -13.17
C SER A 310 15.06 -23.39 -14.51
N HIS A 311 15.74 -22.24 -14.51
CA HIS A 311 16.06 -21.45 -15.70
C HIS A 311 17.53 -21.02 -15.66
N TYR A 312 18.34 -21.57 -16.57
CA TYR A 312 19.80 -21.38 -16.62
C TYR A 312 20.53 -21.57 -15.28
N GLY A 313 20.11 -22.55 -14.48
CA GLY A 313 20.73 -22.84 -13.18
C GLY A 313 20.24 -21.95 -12.03
N CYS A 314 19.27 -21.08 -12.28
CA CYS A 314 18.64 -20.19 -11.31
C CYS A 314 17.12 -20.41 -11.26
N VAL A 315 16.43 -19.59 -10.47
CA VAL A 315 14.97 -19.51 -10.45
C VAL A 315 14.41 -18.94 -11.76
N PHE A 316 13.17 -19.32 -12.08
CA PHE A 316 12.41 -18.74 -13.19
C PHE A 316 12.44 -17.19 -13.13
N PRO A 317 12.68 -16.46 -14.25
CA PRO A 317 13.00 -15.03 -14.22
C PRO A 317 12.04 -14.18 -13.38
N ASN A 318 10.73 -14.24 -13.65
CA ASN A 318 9.74 -13.43 -12.94
C ASN A 318 9.62 -13.78 -11.44
N MET A 319 9.98 -15.00 -11.03
CA MET A 319 10.03 -15.37 -9.61
C MET A 319 11.12 -14.59 -8.88
N SER A 320 12.19 -14.17 -9.57
CA SER A 320 13.27 -13.36 -8.97
C SER A 320 12.75 -12.04 -8.40
N LEU A 321 11.79 -11.40 -9.08
CA LEU A 321 11.19 -10.16 -8.60
C LEU A 321 10.36 -10.39 -7.33
N LEU A 322 9.51 -11.43 -7.30
CA LEU A 322 8.76 -11.76 -6.09
C LEU A 322 9.68 -12.11 -4.91
N LEU A 323 10.77 -12.86 -5.16
CA LEU A 323 11.76 -13.15 -4.12
C LEU A 323 12.42 -11.88 -3.58
N HIS A 324 12.73 -10.92 -4.45
CA HIS A 324 13.25 -9.61 -4.05
C HIS A 324 12.24 -8.88 -3.14
N GLU A 325 10.99 -8.75 -3.57
CA GLU A 325 9.95 -8.06 -2.79
C GLU A 325 9.71 -8.71 -1.42
N LEU A 326 9.69 -10.05 -1.34
CA LEU A 326 9.53 -10.75 -0.06
C LEU A 326 10.69 -10.51 0.91
N VAL A 327 11.91 -10.32 0.41
CA VAL A 327 13.10 -9.98 1.22
C VAL A 327 13.07 -8.53 1.67
N GLU A 328 12.59 -7.62 0.83
CA GLU A 328 12.52 -6.19 1.11
C GLU A 328 11.37 -5.84 2.06
N PHE A 329 10.16 -6.34 1.80
CA PHE A 329 8.95 -6.02 2.58
C PHE A 329 8.76 -6.90 3.80
N ARG A 330 9.33 -8.11 3.82
CA ARG A 330 9.38 -9.02 4.97
C ARG A 330 8.02 -9.26 5.64
N PRO A 331 7.04 -9.87 4.94
CA PRO A 331 5.82 -10.30 5.60
C PRO A 331 6.13 -11.33 6.70
N HIS A 332 6.01 -10.93 7.97
CA HIS A 332 6.29 -11.78 9.12
C HIS A 332 5.15 -12.77 9.41
N ASN A 333 5.39 -13.72 10.32
CA ASN A 333 4.42 -14.72 10.77
C ASN A 333 3.82 -15.55 9.63
N LYS A 334 4.67 -15.93 8.67
CA LYS A 334 4.31 -16.77 7.53
C LYS A 334 5.00 -18.13 7.63
N VAL A 335 4.30 -19.19 7.24
CA VAL A 335 4.90 -20.50 6.99
C VAL A 335 5.15 -20.68 5.51
N PHE A 336 6.28 -21.30 5.16
CA PHE A 336 6.72 -21.45 3.77
C PHE A 336 6.81 -22.91 3.34
N GLY A 337 6.40 -23.18 2.11
CA GLY A 337 6.64 -24.42 1.39
C GLY A 337 7.36 -24.15 0.07
N ILE A 338 8.20 -25.07 -0.39
CA ILE A 338 9.02 -24.87 -1.59
C ILE A 338 8.94 -26.11 -2.47
N PHE A 339 8.74 -25.91 -3.76
CA PHE A 339 8.80 -26.96 -4.76
C PHE A 339 9.38 -26.45 -6.09
N GLY A 340 9.65 -27.36 -7.02
CA GLY A 340 10.11 -26.96 -8.34
C GLY A 340 10.37 -28.11 -9.28
N GLY A 341 10.57 -27.76 -10.55
CA GLY A 341 10.87 -28.70 -11.62
C GLY A 341 12.26 -28.46 -12.21
N MET A 342 12.92 -29.54 -12.59
CA MET A 342 14.21 -29.49 -13.29
C MET A 342 14.32 -30.52 -14.42
N SER A 343 15.20 -30.26 -15.38
CA SER A 343 15.54 -31.20 -16.46
C SER A 343 16.88 -31.90 -16.22
N TRP A 344 17.91 -31.17 -15.83
CA TRP A 344 19.26 -31.70 -15.59
C TRP A 344 19.88 -31.18 -14.29
N SER A 345 20.30 -29.92 -14.21
CA SER A 345 21.15 -29.37 -13.15
C SER A 345 20.40 -28.71 -12.00
N GLY A 346 19.06 -28.63 -12.06
CA GLY A 346 18.26 -27.91 -11.07
C GLY A 346 18.62 -26.43 -11.01
N GLY A 347 18.32 -25.80 -9.88
CA GLY A 347 18.69 -24.39 -9.61
C GLY A 347 17.54 -23.57 -9.05
N GLY A 348 16.31 -23.81 -9.51
CA GLY A 348 15.14 -23.06 -9.06
C GLY A 348 14.86 -23.22 -7.56
N VAL A 349 14.73 -24.46 -7.10
CA VAL A 349 14.53 -24.78 -5.67
C VAL A 349 15.72 -24.29 -4.85
N LYS A 350 16.94 -24.53 -5.33
CA LYS A 350 18.17 -24.07 -4.66
C LYS A 350 18.20 -22.55 -4.46
N THR A 351 17.81 -21.77 -5.47
CA THR A 351 17.73 -20.30 -5.36
C THR A 351 16.69 -19.88 -4.32
N ILE A 352 15.48 -20.46 -4.35
CA ILE A 352 14.43 -20.12 -3.37
C ILE A 352 14.88 -20.48 -1.95
N MET A 353 15.50 -21.64 -1.75
CA MET A 353 16.06 -22.06 -0.46
C MET A 353 17.13 -21.10 0.05
N ALA A 354 18.08 -20.68 -0.81
CA ALA A 354 19.11 -19.72 -0.42
C ALA A 354 18.51 -18.36 -0.01
N THR A 355 17.47 -17.89 -0.73
CA THR A 355 16.71 -16.69 -0.34
C THR A 355 16.02 -16.90 1.01
N ALA A 356 15.35 -18.04 1.21
CA ALA A 356 14.65 -18.38 2.43
C ALA A 356 15.59 -18.41 3.66
N GLU A 357 16.78 -18.98 3.51
CA GLU A 357 17.82 -19.00 4.55
C GLU A 357 18.30 -17.58 4.87
N CYS A 358 18.60 -16.78 3.85
CA CYS A 358 19.05 -15.39 4.03
C CYS A 358 18.00 -14.53 4.75
N ALA A 359 16.73 -14.70 4.36
CA ALA A 359 15.59 -13.98 4.94
C ALA A 359 15.03 -14.62 6.22
N LYS A 360 15.57 -15.77 6.65
CA LYS A 360 15.13 -16.55 7.82
C LYS A 360 13.65 -16.93 7.78
N TRP A 361 13.17 -17.36 6.61
CA TRP A 361 11.80 -17.83 6.45
C TRP A 361 11.56 -19.13 7.22
N ASN A 362 10.35 -19.26 7.77
CA ASN A 362 9.92 -20.47 8.46
C ASN A 362 9.47 -21.53 7.43
N VAL A 363 10.43 -22.21 6.81
CA VAL A 363 10.18 -23.33 5.89
C VAL A 363 9.90 -24.59 6.72
N ILE A 364 8.69 -25.11 6.62
CA ILE A 364 8.17 -26.15 7.55
C ILE A 364 8.15 -27.57 6.98
N ALA A 365 8.64 -27.75 5.76
CA ALA A 365 8.70 -29.04 5.08
C ALA A 365 9.93 -29.08 4.16
N ASP A 366 10.46 -30.29 3.92
CA ASP A 366 11.53 -30.49 2.96
C ASP A 366 11.09 -30.04 1.55
N PRO A 367 11.95 -29.30 0.81
CA PRO A 367 11.61 -28.84 -0.52
C PRO A 367 11.47 -30.01 -1.50
N VAL A 368 10.49 -29.94 -2.40
CA VAL A 368 10.24 -30.99 -3.40
C VAL A 368 10.74 -30.56 -4.78
N GLU A 369 11.85 -31.14 -5.25
CA GLU A 369 12.38 -30.90 -6.60
C GLU A 369 12.17 -32.13 -7.50
N VAL A 370 11.39 -31.97 -8.57
CA VAL A 370 11.00 -33.06 -9.47
C VAL A 370 11.77 -32.99 -10.78
N LYS A 371 12.29 -34.13 -11.25
CA LYS A 371 13.05 -34.22 -12.50
C LYS A 371 12.22 -34.72 -13.68
N GLY A 372 12.11 -33.89 -14.73
CA GLY A 372 11.50 -34.24 -16.00
C GLY A 372 9.96 -34.33 -15.96
N ALA A 373 9.38 -34.99 -16.96
CA ALA A 373 7.96 -35.30 -17.07
C ALA A 373 7.76 -36.69 -17.72
N PRO A 374 6.68 -37.43 -17.40
CA PRO A 374 5.60 -37.09 -16.47
C PRO A 374 6.06 -37.07 -15.00
N ILE A 375 5.28 -36.42 -14.12
CA ILE A 375 5.50 -36.47 -12.67
C ILE A 375 5.28 -37.91 -12.21
N ARG A 376 6.25 -38.50 -11.52
CA ARG A 376 6.20 -39.88 -11.03
C ARG A 376 5.30 -39.97 -9.80
N GLU A 377 4.70 -41.14 -9.55
CA GLU A 377 3.81 -41.37 -8.40
C GLU A 377 4.48 -40.99 -7.06
N GLU A 378 5.74 -41.37 -6.85
CA GLU A 378 6.51 -41.00 -5.68
C GLU A 378 6.67 -39.47 -5.48
N ASP A 379 6.71 -38.71 -6.57
CA ASP A 379 6.83 -37.25 -6.52
C ASP A 379 5.46 -36.58 -6.36
N ILE A 380 4.38 -37.20 -6.87
CA ILE A 380 3.00 -36.80 -6.60
C ILE A 380 2.73 -36.87 -5.10
N ASP A 381 3.09 -37.98 -4.44
CA ASP A 381 2.91 -38.15 -3.01
C ASP A 381 3.67 -37.11 -2.19
N LYS A 382 4.92 -36.79 -2.57
CA LYS A 382 5.70 -35.74 -1.91
C LYS A 382 5.05 -34.37 -2.05
N LEU A 383 4.62 -33.99 -3.25
CA LEU A 383 3.96 -32.71 -3.52
C LEU A 383 2.63 -32.60 -2.77
N TYR A 384 1.83 -33.66 -2.78
CA TYR A 384 0.56 -33.71 -2.08
C TYR A 384 0.77 -33.62 -0.56
N ASN A 385 1.75 -34.34 -0.01
CA ASN A 385 2.09 -34.27 1.41
C ASN A 385 2.68 -32.92 1.83
N LEU A 386 3.46 -32.27 0.95
CA LEU A 386 3.88 -30.87 1.15
C LEU A 386 2.65 -29.98 1.36
N GLY A 387 1.66 -30.09 0.46
CA GLY A 387 0.39 -29.37 0.58
C GLY A 387 -0.33 -29.64 1.91
N LYS A 388 -0.43 -30.91 2.33
CA LYS A 388 -1.04 -31.27 3.62
C LYS A 388 -0.32 -30.68 4.81
N THR A 389 1.01 -30.71 4.83
CA THR A 389 1.83 -30.14 5.91
C THR A 389 1.57 -28.64 6.04
N ILE A 390 1.53 -27.91 4.92
CA ILE A 390 1.17 -26.49 4.90
C ILE A 390 -0.26 -26.29 5.43
N GLY A 391 -1.24 -27.04 4.93
CA GLY A 391 -2.64 -26.94 5.34
C GLY A 391 -2.85 -27.18 6.84
N MET A 392 -2.20 -28.20 7.41
CA MET A 392 -2.25 -28.49 8.85
C MET A 392 -1.61 -27.36 9.68
N ALA A 393 -0.47 -26.82 9.26
CA ALA A 393 0.21 -25.75 9.99
C ALA A 393 -0.60 -24.45 10.02
N VAL A 394 -1.36 -24.15 8.96
CA VAL A 394 -2.28 -22.99 8.94
C VAL A 394 -3.37 -23.14 10.00
N LEU A 395 -3.89 -24.35 10.21
CA LEU A 395 -4.96 -24.62 11.17
C LEU A 395 -4.49 -24.71 12.63
N GLN A 396 -3.25 -25.15 12.87
CA GLN A 396 -2.68 -25.31 14.22
C GLN A 396 -2.26 -23.99 14.87
N ASN A 397 -1.96 -22.96 14.07
CA ASN A 397 -1.60 -21.62 14.55
C ASN A 397 -2.83 -20.72 14.78
N ASN A 398 -3.90 -21.25 15.39
CA ASN A 398 -5.11 -20.51 15.75
C ASN A 398 -5.20 -20.26 17.25
#